data_AF-A0A261WKU9-F1
#
_entry.id   AF-A0A261WKU9-F1
#
_cell.length_a   1.000
_cell.length_b   1.000
_cell.length_c   1.000
_cell.angle_alpha   90.00
_cell.angle_beta   90.00
_cell.angle_gamma   90.00
#
_symmetry.space_group_name_H-M   'P 1'
#
loop_
_entity.id
_entity.type
_entity.pdbx_description
1 polymer ?
#
loop_
_entity_poly.entity_id
_entity_poly.type
_entity_poly.pdbx_seq_one_letter_code
_entity_poly.pdbx_strand_id
1 'polypeptide(L)'
;EATRTLTLLYSNEGTPAGYRFMDGNGVHAYKLVNAQGEVHYVKFHWKTLQGIKNLDPKQVAAVQAKDYSHLTNDLVGAIKKGDYPKWDLYVQVLKPEDLAKFDFDPLDATKIWPDVPEQKVGQMVLNKNVDNFFQETEQVALAPANLVPGIKPSEDRLLQGRIFSYADTQLYRIGANGLSLAGQSPACGGQQRQPGWAGNIGQTTSGVNYEPSRLEPRPQDTAARYSELPLSGTT
;
A
#
# COMPACT_ATOMS: atom_id res chain seq x y z
N GLU A 1 -7.38 23.19 -0.53
CA GLU A 1 -7.28 21.74 -0.79
C GLU A 1 -7.66 20.86 0.41
N ALA A 2 -7.34 21.25 1.65
CA ALA A 2 -7.61 20.41 2.84
C ALA A 2 -9.09 20.27 3.26
N THR A 3 -9.99 21.16 2.83
CA THR A 3 -11.39 21.23 3.29
C THR A 3 -12.11 19.88 3.26
N ARG A 4 -12.02 19.13 2.15
CA ARG A 4 -12.69 17.83 2.00
C ARG A 4 -12.28 16.83 3.08
N THR A 5 -10.97 16.68 3.31
CA THR A 5 -10.46 15.69 4.26
C THR A 5 -10.64 16.13 5.69
N LEU A 6 -10.61 17.44 5.98
CA LEU A 6 -11.00 17.96 7.30
C LEU A 6 -12.49 17.67 7.59
N THR A 7 -13.38 17.79 6.61
CA THR A 7 -14.79 17.40 6.77
C THR A 7 -14.94 15.92 7.13
N LEU A 8 -14.16 15.02 6.51
CA LEU A 8 -14.14 13.60 6.87
C LEU A 8 -13.61 13.40 8.29
N LEU A 9 -12.47 14.00 8.62
CA LEU A 9 -11.81 13.87 9.92
C LEU A 9 -12.70 14.30 11.10
N TYR A 10 -13.44 15.40 10.95
CA TYR A 10 -14.34 15.91 11.99
C TYR A 10 -15.76 15.36 11.92
N SER A 11 -16.04 14.46 10.97
CA SER A 11 -17.25 13.63 10.99
C SER A 11 -17.05 12.40 11.89
N ASN A 12 -18.10 11.59 12.08
CA ASN A 12 -17.97 10.35 12.85
C ASN A 12 -17.06 9.30 12.17
N GLU A 13 -16.75 9.42 10.87
CA GLU A 13 -15.74 8.58 10.20
C GLU A 13 -14.35 8.72 10.85
N GLY A 14 -14.09 9.82 11.57
CA GLY A 14 -12.87 10.02 12.35
C GLY A 14 -12.74 9.12 13.57
N THR A 15 -13.82 8.44 13.99
CA THR A 15 -13.85 7.56 15.17
C THR A 15 -14.55 6.22 14.89
N PRO A 16 -13.93 5.30 14.15
CA PRO A 16 -14.50 3.99 13.84
C PRO A 16 -14.78 3.15 15.09
N ALA A 17 -15.84 2.33 15.05
CA ALA A 17 -16.17 1.40 16.14
C ALA A 17 -15.22 0.19 16.21
N GLY A 18 -14.54 -0.13 15.10
CA GLY A 18 -13.60 -1.24 14.95
C GLY A 18 -13.00 -1.22 13.56
N TYR A 19 -11.76 -1.70 13.39
CA TYR A 19 -11.12 -1.77 12.06
C TYR A 19 -11.94 -2.58 11.06
N ARG A 20 -12.74 -3.55 11.54
CA ARG A 20 -13.58 -4.40 10.69
C ARG A 20 -14.73 -3.65 10.03
N PHE A 21 -15.10 -2.48 10.55
CA PHE A 21 -16.27 -1.70 10.15
C PHE A 21 -15.91 -0.40 9.42
N MET A 22 -14.77 -0.37 8.74
CA MET A 22 -14.35 0.74 7.89
C MET A 22 -13.92 0.23 6.51
N ASP A 23 -14.10 1.07 5.50
CA ASP A 23 -13.53 0.86 4.16
C ASP A 23 -12.04 1.23 4.15
N GLY A 24 -11.33 0.77 3.12
CA GLY A 24 -9.93 1.15 2.85
C GLY A 24 -9.81 1.76 1.46
N ASN A 25 -8.98 2.78 1.28
CA ASN A 25 -8.80 3.46 -0.01
C ASN A 25 -7.31 3.63 -0.32
N GLY A 26 -6.90 3.36 -1.57
CA GLY A 26 -5.54 3.64 -2.03
C GLY A 26 -5.23 5.13 -2.17
N VAL A 27 -6.27 5.98 -2.17
CA VAL A 27 -6.28 7.44 -2.35
C VAL A 27 -5.81 7.89 -3.74
N HIS A 28 -4.56 7.57 -4.06
CA HIS A 28 -3.90 7.94 -5.30
C HIS A 28 -4.40 7.07 -6.45
N ALA A 29 -4.35 7.62 -7.67
CA ALA A 29 -4.31 6.76 -8.84
C ALA A 29 -2.93 6.07 -8.91
N TYR A 30 -2.89 4.78 -9.20
CA TYR A 30 -1.70 4.06 -9.65
C TYR A 30 -1.78 3.86 -11.16
N LYS A 31 -0.64 3.63 -11.81
CA LYS A 31 -0.61 3.20 -13.20
C LYS A 31 -0.59 1.69 -13.28
N LEU A 32 -1.60 1.09 -13.89
CA LEU A 32 -1.55 -0.31 -14.32
C LEU A 32 -1.06 -0.40 -15.77
N VAL A 33 -0.11 -1.30 -16.01
CA VAL A 33 0.52 -1.52 -17.32
C VAL A 33 0.25 -2.94 -17.75
N ASN A 34 -0.41 -3.12 -18.90
CA ASN A 34 -0.67 -4.46 -19.42
C ASN A 34 0.52 -5.03 -20.21
N ALA A 35 0.38 -6.26 -20.72
CA ALA A 35 1.43 -6.95 -21.47
C ALA A 35 1.83 -6.25 -22.77
N GLN A 36 0.97 -5.40 -23.32
CA GLN A 36 1.22 -4.59 -24.52
C GLN A 36 1.89 -3.24 -24.19
N GLY A 37 2.10 -2.94 -22.90
CA GLY A 37 2.65 -1.67 -22.45
C GLY A 37 1.63 -0.54 -22.32
N GLU A 38 0.33 -0.81 -22.51
CA GLU A 38 -0.73 0.19 -22.39
C GLU A 38 -0.96 0.55 -20.92
N VAL A 39 -1.12 1.85 -20.66
CA VAL A 39 -1.26 2.42 -19.32
C VAL A 39 -2.71 2.73 -19.01
N HIS A 40 -3.17 2.37 -17.83
CA HIS A 40 -4.43 2.83 -17.25
C HIS A 40 -4.18 3.42 -15.85
N TYR A 41 -4.88 4.50 -15.51
CA TYR A 41 -4.86 5.09 -14.18
C TYR A 41 -5.96 4.46 -13.33
N VAL A 42 -5.60 3.96 -12.16
CA VAL A 42 -6.48 3.10 -11.35
C VAL A 42 -6.50 3.53 -9.89
N LYS A 43 -7.69 3.73 -9.33
CA LYS A 43 -7.89 3.85 -7.88
C LYS A 43 -8.39 2.53 -7.31
N PHE A 44 -7.94 2.20 -6.10
CA PHE A 44 -8.31 0.97 -5.38
C PHE A 44 -9.19 1.30 -4.16
N HIS A 45 -10.23 0.49 -3.97
CA HIS A 45 -11.16 0.60 -2.85
C HIS A 45 -11.43 -0.78 -2.24
N TRP A 46 -11.17 -0.92 -0.95
CA TRP A 46 -11.53 -2.05 -0.12
C TRP A 46 -12.87 -1.79 0.56
N LYS A 47 -13.92 -2.45 0.10
CA LYS A 47 -15.27 -2.33 0.64
C LYS A 47 -15.50 -3.35 1.75
N THR A 48 -15.75 -2.91 2.99
CA THR A 48 -16.05 -3.82 4.11
C THR A 48 -17.35 -4.57 3.86
N LEU A 49 -17.33 -5.88 4.15
CA LEU A 49 -18.53 -6.72 4.12
C LEU A 49 -19.26 -6.74 5.48
N GLN A 50 -18.71 -6.07 6.50
CA GLN A 50 -19.28 -6.00 7.85
C GLN A 50 -20.19 -4.77 8.03
N GLY A 51 -20.21 -3.89 7.02
CA GLY A 51 -20.86 -2.58 7.07
C GLY A 51 -20.04 -1.53 7.81
N ILE A 52 -20.31 -0.25 7.52
CA ILE A 52 -19.66 0.87 8.18
C ILE A 52 -20.28 1.13 9.55
N LYS A 53 -19.45 1.23 10.59
CA LYS A 53 -19.88 1.55 11.95
C LYS A 53 -18.91 2.51 12.61
N ASN A 54 -19.45 3.65 13.01
CA ASN A 54 -18.72 4.75 13.64
C ASN A 54 -19.27 5.03 15.03
N LEU A 55 -18.43 5.58 15.91
CA LEU A 55 -18.81 6.07 17.23
C LEU A 55 -19.13 7.55 17.15
N ASP A 56 -20.22 7.97 17.80
CA ASP A 56 -20.46 9.39 18.06
C ASP A 56 -19.58 9.90 19.23
N PRO A 57 -19.47 11.22 19.46
CA PRO A 57 -18.60 11.76 20.52
C PRO A 57 -18.91 11.26 21.94
N LYS A 58 -20.18 10.94 22.27
CA LYS A 58 -20.55 10.40 23.59
C LYS A 58 -20.10 8.96 23.72
N GLN A 59 -20.26 8.17 22.66
CA GLN A 59 -19.79 6.79 22.59
C GLN A 59 -18.27 6.71 22.67
N VAL A 60 -17.55 7.61 21.99
CA VAL A 60 -16.08 7.73 22.08
C VAL A 60 -15.64 7.91 23.53
N ALA A 61 -16.23 8.88 24.25
CA ALA A 61 -15.90 9.11 25.66
C ALA A 61 -16.19 7.88 26.54
N ALA A 62 -17.32 7.21 26.30
CA ALA A 62 -17.70 6.02 27.07
C ALA A 62 -16.79 4.81 26.82
N VAL A 63 -16.34 4.60 25.58
CA VAL A 63 -15.40 3.54 25.22
C VAL A 63 -14.02 3.84 25.79
N GLN A 64 -13.49 5.04 25.55
CA GLN A 64 -12.16 5.45 25.99
C GLN A 64 -12.00 5.42 27.52
N ALA A 65 -13.08 5.64 28.27
CA ALA A 65 -13.08 5.53 29.73
C ALA A 65 -12.80 4.10 30.25
N LYS A 66 -12.92 3.08 29.40
CA LYS A 66 -12.80 1.66 29.77
C LYS A 66 -11.76 0.90 28.96
N ASP A 67 -11.55 1.30 27.71
CA ASP A 67 -10.71 0.58 26.77
C ASP A 67 -9.98 1.56 25.83
N TYR A 68 -8.68 1.74 26.04
CA TYR A 68 -7.82 2.55 25.19
C TYR A 68 -7.31 1.78 23.96
N SER A 69 -7.67 0.50 23.82
CA SER A 69 -7.22 -0.42 22.78
C SER A 69 -8.39 -1.07 22.03
N HIS A 70 -9.57 -0.43 22.00
CA HIS A 70 -10.82 -1.05 21.54
C HIS A 70 -10.75 -1.60 20.11
N LEU A 71 -10.05 -0.92 19.19
CA LEU A 71 -9.87 -1.38 17.82
C LEU A 71 -9.08 -2.69 17.74
N THR A 72 -8.01 -2.80 18.53
CA THR A 72 -7.18 -4.01 18.63
C THR A 72 -7.97 -5.15 19.30
N ASN A 73 -8.69 -4.85 20.38
CA ASN A 73 -9.51 -5.83 21.09
C ASN A 73 -10.63 -6.39 20.20
N ASP A 74 -11.31 -5.55 19.41
CA ASP A 74 -12.32 -5.98 18.44
C ASP A 74 -11.71 -6.92 17.38
N LEU A 75 -10.65 -6.49 16.69
CA LEU A 75 -10.09 -7.25 15.58
C LEU A 75 -9.51 -8.60 16.05
N VAL A 76 -8.66 -8.58 17.08
CA VAL A 76 -8.04 -9.79 17.63
C VAL A 76 -9.10 -10.72 18.21
N GLY A 77 -10.07 -10.16 18.93
CA GLY A 77 -11.19 -10.90 19.53
C GLY A 77 -12.08 -11.57 18.50
N ALA A 78 -12.39 -10.89 17.39
CA ALA A 78 -13.17 -11.44 16.30
C ALA A 78 -12.46 -12.60 15.61
N ILE A 79 -11.18 -12.44 15.27
CA ILE A 79 -10.37 -13.51 14.65
C ILE A 79 -10.27 -14.73 15.58
N LYS A 80 -10.08 -14.52 16.90
CA LYS A 80 -10.08 -15.62 17.89
C LYS A 80 -11.39 -16.41 17.94
N LYS A 81 -12.51 -15.76 17.64
CA LYS A 81 -13.85 -16.37 17.63
C LYS A 81 -14.21 -17.00 16.28
N GLY A 82 -13.34 -16.93 15.28
CA GLY A 82 -13.65 -17.38 13.92
C GLY A 82 -14.53 -16.40 13.11
N ASP A 83 -14.75 -15.19 13.62
CA ASP A 83 -15.51 -14.12 12.95
C ASP A 83 -14.56 -13.30 12.06
N TYR A 84 -14.13 -13.92 10.96
CA TYR A 84 -13.10 -13.36 10.07
C TYR A 84 -13.64 -12.20 9.23
N PRO A 85 -13.12 -10.98 9.41
CA PRO A 85 -13.56 -9.85 8.60
C PRO A 85 -13.09 -9.97 7.14
N LYS A 86 -13.92 -9.44 6.23
CA LYS A 86 -13.70 -9.50 4.79
C LYS A 86 -13.87 -8.13 4.15
N TRP A 87 -13.12 -7.94 3.07
CA TRP A 87 -13.26 -6.78 2.18
C TRP A 87 -13.24 -7.24 0.73
N ASP A 88 -14.17 -6.72 -0.06
CA ASP A 88 -14.09 -6.85 -1.51
C ASP A 88 -13.21 -5.73 -2.09
N LEU A 89 -12.30 -6.09 -3.01
CA LEU A 89 -11.48 -5.11 -3.71
C LEU A 89 -12.19 -4.65 -4.97
N TYR A 90 -12.32 -3.34 -5.13
CA TYR A 90 -12.83 -2.66 -6.30
C TYR A 90 -11.76 -1.77 -6.92
N VAL A 91 -11.89 -1.54 -8.23
CA VAL A 91 -11.08 -0.62 -8.99
C VAL A 91 -11.95 0.36 -9.78
N GLN A 92 -11.51 1.61 -9.85
CA GLN A 92 -11.97 2.60 -10.83
C GLN A 92 -10.85 2.80 -11.86
N VAL A 93 -11.18 2.91 -13.14
CA VAL A 93 -10.19 2.90 -14.23
C VAL A 93 -10.41 4.08 -15.16
N LEU A 94 -9.33 4.80 -15.48
CA LEU A 94 -9.28 5.88 -16.48
C LEU A 94 -8.17 5.62 -17.49
N LYS A 95 -8.40 6.01 -18.75
CA LYS A 95 -7.33 6.06 -19.75
C LYS A 95 -6.53 7.36 -19.61
N PRO A 96 -5.26 7.41 -20.08
CA PRO A 96 -4.45 8.62 -20.02
C PRO A 96 -5.14 9.84 -20.67
N GLU A 97 -5.79 9.65 -21.81
CA GLU A 97 -6.50 10.71 -22.54
C GLU A 97 -7.78 11.21 -21.82
N ASP A 98 -8.29 10.46 -20.85
CA ASP A 98 -9.47 10.86 -20.07
C ASP A 98 -9.11 11.83 -18.93
N LEU A 99 -7.85 11.88 -18.49
CA LEU A 99 -7.44 12.70 -17.35
C LEU A 99 -7.74 14.19 -17.56
N ALA A 100 -7.62 14.68 -18.80
CA ALA A 100 -7.86 16.07 -19.16
C ALA A 100 -9.35 16.44 -19.34
N LYS A 101 -10.27 15.47 -19.21
CA LYS A 101 -11.71 15.66 -19.46
C LYS A 101 -12.51 16.07 -18.21
N PHE A 102 -11.87 16.05 -17.04
CA PHE A 102 -12.51 16.35 -15.76
C PHE A 102 -12.34 17.83 -15.40
N ASP A 103 -13.32 18.39 -14.67
CA ASP A 103 -13.25 19.75 -14.12
C ASP A 103 -12.30 19.89 -12.91
N PHE A 104 -11.65 18.79 -12.53
CA PHE A 104 -10.63 18.72 -11.48
C PHE A 104 -9.48 17.83 -11.95
N ASP A 105 -8.31 17.96 -11.33
CA ASP A 105 -7.16 17.09 -11.60
C ASP A 105 -7.41 15.68 -11.02
N PRO A 106 -7.53 14.62 -11.85
CA PRO A 106 -7.78 13.28 -11.34
C PRO A 106 -6.62 12.68 -10.54
N LEU A 107 -5.42 13.26 -10.63
CA LEU A 107 -4.22 12.91 -9.87
C LEU A 107 -4.02 13.78 -8.62
N ASP A 108 -4.95 14.68 -8.30
CA ASP A 108 -5.01 15.39 -7.03
C ASP A 108 -5.49 14.45 -5.92
N ALA A 109 -4.61 14.15 -4.96
CA ALA A 109 -4.89 13.29 -3.82
C ALA A 109 -6.05 13.78 -2.92
N THR A 110 -6.50 15.02 -3.08
CA THR A 110 -7.66 15.57 -2.35
C THR A 110 -8.99 15.27 -3.05
N LYS A 111 -9.00 14.60 -4.20
CA LYS A 111 -10.20 14.32 -5.01
C LYS A 111 -10.55 12.84 -5.09
N ILE A 112 -11.85 12.56 -5.15
CA ILE A 112 -12.40 11.26 -5.58
C ILE A 112 -12.79 11.32 -7.04
N TRP A 113 -13.05 10.16 -7.65
CA TRP A 113 -13.64 10.08 -8.98
C TRP A 113 -15.12 9.70 -8.82
N PRO A 114 -16.05 10.68 -8.78
CA PRO A 114 -17.44 10.43 -8.39
C PRO A 114 -18.22 9.59 -9.41
N ASP A 115 -18.01 9.82 -10.70
CA ASP A 115 -18.82 9.22 -11.79
C ASP A 115 -18.11 8.07 -12.53
N VAL A 116 -16.96 7.63 -12.03
CA VAL A 116 -16.22 6.50 -12.61
C VAL A 116 -16.72 5.21 -11.97
N PRO A 117 -17.26 4.24 -12.73
CA PRO A 117 -17.81 3.03 -12.16
C PRO A 117 -16.74 2.17 -11.48
N GLU A 118 -17.14 1.49 -10.40
CA GLU A 118 -16.30 0.54 -9.69
C GLU A 118 -16.48 -0.88 -10.24
N GLN A 119 -15.37 -1.60 -10.42
CA GLN A 119 -15.38 -3.01 -10.80
C GLN A 119 -14.72 -3.87 -9.72
N LYS A 120 -15.41 -4.91 -9.24
CA LYS A 120 -14.85 -5.87 -8.29
C LYS A 120 -13.76 -6.71 -8.95
N VAL A 121 -12.61 -6.85 -8.28
CA VAL A 121 -11.45 -7.62 -8.78
C VAL A 121 -10.99 -8.73 -7.82
N GLY A 122 -11.46 -8.74 -6.57
CA GLY A 122 -11.07 -9.77 -5.62
C GLY A 122 -11.72 -9.61 -4.24
N GLN A 123 -11.28 -10.44 -3.31
CA GLN A 123 -11.70 -10.40 -1.90
C GLN A 123 -10.51 -10.75 -1.00
N MET A 124 -10.39 -10.04 0.12
CA MET A 124 -9.46 -10.33 1.19
C MET A 124 -10.22 -10.80 2.42
N VAL A 125 -9.67 -11.80 3.11
CA VAL A 125 -10.13 -12.28 4.42
C VAL A 125 -8.97 -12.25 5.40
N LEU A 126 -9.17 -11.65 6.57
CA LEU A 126 -8.17 -11.68 7.65
C LEU A 126 -8.58 -12.76 8.65
N ASN A 127 -7.82 -13.86 8.68
CA ASN A 127 -8.21 -15.09 9.37
C ASN A 127 -7.20 -15.62 10.38
N LYS A 128 -6.07 -14.93 10.59
CA LYS A 128 -5.04 -15.35 11.54
C LYS A 128 -4.50 -14.13 12.30
N ASN A 129 -4.35 -14.27 13.62
CA ASN A 129 -3.62 -13.31 14.44
C ASN A 129 -2.11 -13.57 14.33
N VAL A 130 -1.31 -12.52 14.51
CA VAL A 130 0.15 -12.66 14.61
C VAL A 130 0.53 -13.55 15.79
N ASP A 131 1.61 -14.30 15.63
CA ASP A 131 2.18 -15.14 16.67
C ASP A 131 3.02 -14.27 17.64
N ASN A 132 3.68 -13.22 17.13
CA ASN A 132 4.42 -12.24 17.92
C ASN A 132 4.27 -10.80 17.39
N PHE A 133 3.74 -9.91 18.22
CA PHE A 133 3.47 -8.51 17.86
C PHE A 133 4.72 -7.74 17.41
N PHE A 134 5.83 -7.86 18.14
CA PHE A 134 7.03 -7.09 17.82
C PHE A 134 7.68 -7.58 16.52
N GLN A 135 7.72 -8.90 16.30
CA GLN A 135 8.33 -9.50 15.11
C GLN A 135 7.50 -9.27 13.84
N GLU A 136 6.17 -9.31 13.95
CA GLU A 136 5.31 -9.29 12.77
C GLU A 136 4.59 -7.96 12.55
N THR A 137 4.19 -7.26 13.61
CA THR A 137 3.46 -5.98 13.50
C THR A 137 4.39 -4.78 13.61
N GLU A 138 5.25 -4.73 14.63
CA GLU A 138 6.11 -3.56 14.85
C GLU A 138 7.22 -3.46 13.79
N GLN A 139 7.79 -4.61 13.40
CA GLN A 139 8.87 -4.64 12.43
C GLN A 139 8.41 -4.62 10.97
N VAL A 140 7.12 -4.77 10.65
CA VAL A 140 6.67 -4.75 9.24
C VAL A 140 7.08 -3.46 8.52
N ALA A 141 7.52 -3.59 7.27
CA ALA A 141 7.93 -2.49 6.42
C ALA A 141 6.99 -2.37 5.21
N LEU A 142 6.02 -1.46 5.31
CA LEU A 142 5.10 -1.15 4.22
C LEU A 142 5.63 0.06 3.45
N ALA A 143 5.88 -0.07 2.14
CA ALA A 143 6.36 1.03 1.31
C ALA A 143 5.68 1.02 -0.06
N PRO A 144 5.16 2.15 -0.57
CA PRO A 144 4.65 2.23 -1.94
C PRO A 144 5.70 1.91 -3.02
N ALA A 145 7.00 1.96 -2.68
CA ALA A 145 8.11 1.55 -3.55
C ALA A 145 8.14 0.04 -3.82
N ASN A 146 7.50 -0.78 -2.97
CA ASN A 146 7.43 -2.23 -3.13
C ASN A 146 6.42 -2.58 -4.22
N LEU A 147 6.81 -2.33 -5.47
CA LEU A 147 6.00 -2.54 -6.66
C LEU A 147 6.37 -3.84 -7.36
N VAL A 148 5.45 -4.32 -8.19
CA VAL A 148 5.65 -5.49 -9.06
C VAL A 148 5.42 -5.09 -10.52
N PRO A 149 6.01 -5.80 -11.50
CA PRO A 149 5.71 -5.57 -12.91
C PRO A 149 4.20 -5.51 -13.16
N GLY A 150 3.75 -4.45 -13.86
CA GLY A 150 2.34 -4.16 -14.09
C GLY A 150 1.72 -3.12 -13.16
N ILE A 151 2.33 -2.78 -12.03
CA ILE A 151 1.85 -1.70 -11.13
C ILE A 151 2.96 -0.65 -10.96
N LYS A 152 2.65 0.61 -11.25
CA LYS A 152 3.60 1.74 -11.22
C LYS A 152 2.97 2.95 -10.50
N PRO A 153 3.76 3.88 -9.95
CA PRO A 153 3.21 5.10 -9.37
C PRO A 153 2.71 6.02 -10.50
N SER A 154 1.59 6.69 -10.30
CA SER A 154 1.17 7.82 -11.15
C SER A 154 1.95 9.08 -10.84
N GLU A 155 1.71 10.14 -11.61
CA GLU A 155 2.31 11.45 -11.42
C GLU A 155 1.66 12.27 -10.29
N ASP A 156 0.77 11.68 -9.47
CA ASP A 156 0.29 12.26 -8.22
C ASP A 156 1.49 12.66 -7.35
N ARG A 157 1.65 13.96 -7.11
CA ARG A 157 2.83 14.52 -6.45
C ARG A 157 2.98 14.06 -5.00
N LEU A 158 1.87 13.77 -4.32
CA LEU A 158 1.92 13.23 -2.96
C LEU A 158 2.40 11.77 -3.01
N LEU A 159 1.91 10.97 -3.96
CA LEU A 159 2.40 9.61 -4.16
C LEU A 159 3.90 9.58 -4.48
N GLN A 160 4.39 10.47 -5.34
CA GLN A 160 5.80 10.56 -5.70
C GLN A 160 6.72 10.73 -4.48
N GLY A 161 6.34 11.57 -3.52
CA GLY A 161 7.09 11.71 -2.26
C GLY A 161 7.08 10.43 -1.40
N ARG A 162 5.95 9.71 -1.39
CA ARG A 162 5.79 8.47 -0.62
C ARG A 162 6.61 7.30 -1.19
N ILE A 163 6.84 7.27 -2.51
CA ILE A 163 7.71 6.26 -3.14
C ILE A 163 9.14 6.32 -2.55
N PHE A 164 9.62 7.50 -2.18
CA PHE A 164 10.91 7.64 -1.52
C PHE A 164 10.83 7.46 0.00
N SER A 165 9.96 8.23 0.65
CA SER A 165 9.99 8.46 2.10
C SER A 165 9.88 7.19 2.95
N TYR A 166 9.07 6.21 2.53
CA TYR A 166 8.84 5.01 3.33
C TYR A 166 10.07 4.10 3.38
N ALA A 167 10.73 3.87 2.24
CA ALA A 167 11.93 3.05 2.20
C ALA A 167 13.08 3.73 2.98
N ASP A 168 13.23 5.05 2.82
CA ASP A 168 14.22 5.85 3.54
C ASP A 168 14.06 5.74 5.06
N THR A 169 12.86 5.98 5.60
CA THR A 169 12.64 5.88 7.05
C THR A 169 12.82 4.46 7.59
N GLN A 170 12.58 3.42 6.78
CA GLN A 170 12.74 2.02 7.20
C GLN A 170 14.21 1.63 7.36
N LEU A 171 15.11 2.20 6.54
CA LEU A 171 16.55 2.04 6.71
C LEU A 171 17.01 2.54 8.08
N TYR A 172 16.42 3.63 8.58
CA TYR A 172 16.71 4.15 9.92
C TYR A 172 16.00 3.34 11.02
N ARG A 173 14.69 3.09 10.87
CA ARG A 173 13.84 2.48 11.90
C ARG A 173 14.17 1.01 12.18
N ILE A 174 14.44 0.23 11.13
CA ILE A 174 14.67 -1.22 11.22
C ILE A 174 16.14 -1.54 10.92
N GLY A 175 16.73 -0.86 9.94
CA GLY A 175 18.09 -1.09 9.49
C GLY A 175 18.17 -1.51 8.02
N ALA A 176 19.38 -1.48 7.46
CA ALA A 176 19.64 -1.80 6.06
C ALA A 176 19.18 -3.21 5.64
N ASN A 177 19.19 -4.18 6.56
CA ASN A 177 18.73 -5.55 6.32
C ASN A 177 17.27 -5.78 6.76
N GLY A 178 16.48 -4.74 7.04
CA GLY A 178 15.11 -4.88 7.55
C GLY A 178 14.21 -5.74 6.65
N LEU A 179 14.33 -5.58 5.32
CA LEU A 179 13.57 -6.39 4.35
C LEU A 179 13.98 -7.88 4.31
N SER A 180 15.05 -8.27 5.00
CA SER A 180 15.44 -9.68 5.16
C SER A 180 14.82 -10.37 6.38
N LEU A 181 14.10 -9.63 7.24
CA LEU A 181 13.40 -10.21 8.38
C LEU A 181 12.27 -11.16 7.94
N ALA A 182 11.98 -12.15 8.81
CA ALA A 182 10.86 -13.07 8.61
C ALA A 182 9.54 -12.29 8.53
N GLY A 183 8.68 -12.62 7.57
CA GLY A 183 7.44 -11.88 7.29
C GLY A 183 7.60 -10.66 6.36
N GLN A 184 8.83 -10.17 6.13
CA GLN A 184 9.12 -9.09 5.17
C GLN A 184 9.79 -9.60 3.89
N SER A 185 10.55 -10.69 4.02
CA SER A 185 11.20 -11.32 2.88
C SER A 185 10.17 -11.74 1.82
N PRO A 186 10.41 -11.43 0.53
CA PRO A 186 9.51 -11.85 -0.53
C PRO A 186 9.44 -13.38 -0.59
N ALA A 187 8.25 -13.91 -0.90
CA ALA A 187 8.05 -15.34 -1.09
C ALA A 187 8.75 -15.87 -2.36
N CYS A 188 9.03 -14.99 -3.32
CA CYS A 188 9.86 -15.28 -4.48
C CYS A 188 11.35 -14.99 -4.19
N GLY A 189 12.24 -15.87 -4.64
CA GLY A 189 13.68 -15.71 -4.42
C GLY A 189 14.23 -14.46 -5.11
N GLY A 190 14.76 -13.52 -4.33
CA GLY A 190 15.48 -12.36 -4.84
C GLY A 190 16.94 -12.70 -5.14
N GLN A 191 17.43 -12.37 -6.33
CA GLN A 191 18.82 -12.63 -6.75
C GLN A 191 19.83 -11.61 -6.24
N GLN A 192 19.38 -10.45 -5.72
CA GLN A 192 20.25 -9.40 -5.22
C GLN A 192 20.09 -9.25 -3.71
N ARG A 193 21.05 -9.80 -2.96
CA ARG A 193 21.26 -9.45 -1.56
C ARG A 193 22.56 -8.67 -1.49
N GLN A 194 22.50 -7.42 -1.03
CA GLN A 194 23.70 -6.62 -0.81
C GLN A 194 24.45 -7.23 0.40
N PRO A 195 25.68 -7.76 0.21
CA PRO A 195 26.45 -8.27 1.33
C PRO A 195 26.98 -7.11 2.19
N GLY A 196 27.19 -7.38 3.49
CA GLY A 196 27.92 -6.49 4.39
C GLY A 196 27.14 -5.24 4.84
N TRP A 197 26.28 -5.41 5.85
CA TRP A 197 25.65 -4.33 6.63
C TRP A 197 25.28 -4.88 8.02
N ALA A 198 24.97 -4.01 8.98
CA ALA A 198 24.56 -4.43 10.33
C ALA A 198 23.37 -5.42 10.28
N GLY A 199 23.48 -6.54 11.00
CA GLY A 199 22.44 -7.56 11.04
C GLY A 199 22.31 -8.41 9.76
N ASN A 200 23.35 -8.49 8.92
CA ASN A 200 23.33 -9.38 7.76
C ASN A 200 23.38 -10.85 8.21
N ILE A 201 22.33 -11.61 7.87
CA ILE A 201 22.19 -13.04 8.17
C ILE A 201 22.40 -13.94 6.93
N GLY A 202 22.81 -13.36 5.80
CA GLY A 202 23.03 -14.07 4.55
C GLY A 202 24.40 -14.76 4.50
N GLN A 203 24.47 -15.89 3.80
CA GLN A 203 25.71 -16.63 3.54
C GLN A 203 26.11 -16.48 2.08
N THR A 204 26.81 -15.39 1.74
CA THR A 204 27.28 -15.14 0.37
C THR A 204 28.61 -15.86 0.14
N THR A 205 28.69 -16.72 -0.88
CA THR A 205 29.90 -17.49 -1.22
C THR A 205 30.57 -17.03 -2.53
N SER A 206 29.83 -16.37 -3.41
CA SER A 206 30.35 -15.84 -4.68
C SER A 206 31.22 -14.61 -4.46
N GLY A 207 32.30 -14.50 -5.25
CA GLY A 207 33.13 -13.29 -5.35
C GLY A 207 32.58 -12.24 -6.33
N VAL A 208 31.49 -12.54 -7.06
CA VAL A 208 30.89 -11.66 -8.07
C VAL A 208 29.73 -10.87 -7.46
N ASN A 209 30.05 -9.76 -6.80
CA ASN A 209 29.09 -8.81 -6.21
C ASN A 209 28.78 -7.61 -7.12
N TYR A 210 29.10 -7.71 -8.42
CA TYR A 210 28.94 -6.64 -9.41
C TYR A 210 28.16 -7.12 -10.65
N GLU A 211 27.68 -6.16 -11.43
CA GLU A 211 27.06 -6.34 -12.75
C GLU A 211 27.57 -5.20 -13.66
N PRO A 212 27.85 -5.43 -14.96
CA PRO A 212 27.78 -6.72 -15.67
C PRO A 212 28.94 -7.66 -15.34
N SER A 213 28.69 -8.98 -15.41
CA SER A 213 29.72 -10.01 -15.26
C SER A 213 29.52 -11.14 -16.26
N ARG A 214 30.62 -11.54 -16.92
CA ARG A 214 30.65 -12.73 -17.78
C ARG A 214 30.84 -14.04 -17.01
N LEU A 215 31.24 -13.97 -15.74
CA LEU A 215 31.47 -15.15 -14.89
C LEU A 215 30.16 -15.62 -14.26
N GLU A 216 29.40 -14.67 -13.69
CA GLU A 216 28.09 -14.92 -13.08
C GLU A 216 27.10 -13.83 -13.56
N PRO A 217 26.53 -13.99 -14.77
CA PRO A 217 25.64 -12.98 -15.33
C PRO A 217 24.31 -12.91 -14.57
N ARG A 218 23.80 -11.69 -14.38
CA ARG A 218 22.48 -11.40 -13.80
C ARG A 218 21.70 -10.50 -14.77
N PRO A 219 21.21 -11.05 -15.90
CA PRO A 219 20.62 -10.25 -16.96
C PRO A 219 19.34 -9.54 -16.50
N GLN A 220 19.14 -8.31 -16.97
CA GLN A 220 17.91 -7.57 -16.73
C GLN A 220 16.75 -8.17 -17.53
N ASP A 221 15.56 -8.20 -16.95
CA ASP A 221 14.34 -8.56 -17.67
C ASP A 221 13.84 -7.37 -18.49
N THR A 222 13.94 -7.47 -19.81
CA THR A 222 13.47 -6.42 -20.73
C THR A 222 11.95 -6.22 -20.69
N ALA A 223 11.17 -7.23 -20.31
CA ALA A 223 9.72 -7.10 -20.15
C ALA A 223 9.34 -6.29 -18.90
N ALA A 224 10.26 -6.17 -17.94
CA ALA A 224 10.06 -5.42 -16.70
C ALA A 224 10.44 -3.93 -16.79
N ARG A 225 10.74 -3.42 -18.00
CA ARG A 225 11.10 -2.00 -18.20
C ARG A 225 9.98 -1.06 -17.72
N TYR A 226 10.39 0.14 -17.28
CA TYR A 226 9.44 1.19 -16.94
C TYR A 226 8.66 1.65 -18.18
N SER A 227 7.44 2.13 -17.96
CA SER A 227 6.56 2.59 -19.04
C SER A 227 7.01 4.00 -19.42
N GLU A 228 6.95 4.34 -20.70
CA GLU A 228 7.29 5.67 -21.18
C GLU A 228 6.11 6.62 -20.99
N LEU A 229 6.39 7.83 -20.48
CA LEU A 229 5.41 8.90 -20.34
C LEU A 229 5.87 10.07 -21.22
N PRO A 230 5.06 10.53 -22.19
CA PRO A 230 5.37 11.73 -22.94
C PRO A 230 5.52 12.95 -22.02
N LEU A 231 6.63 13.66 -22.15
CA LEU A 231 6.91 14.87 -21.39
C LEU A 231 6.62 16.11 -22.23
N SER A 232 6.19 17.20 -21.59
CA SER A 232 5.99 18.50 -22.20
C SER A 232 6.34 19.62 -21.21
N GLY A 233 6.54 20.84 -21.72
CA GLY A 233 6.98 21.99 -20.94
C GLY A 233 8.26 22.60 -21.52
N THR A 234 8.73 23.69 -20.90
CA THR A 234 10.00 24.36 -21.23
C THR A 234 10.98 24.17 -20.09
N THR A 235 12.23 23.87 -20.42
CA THR A 235 13.35 23.82 -19.47
C THR A 235 13.79 25.21 -19.04
#